data_AF-A0A8H4KRC5-F1
#
_entry.id   AF-A0A8H4KRC5-F1
#
_cell.length_a   1.000
_cell.length_b   1.000
_cell.length_c   1.000
_cell.angle_alpha   90.00
_cell.angle_beta   90.00
_cell.angle_gamma   90.00
#
_symmetry.space_group_name_H-M   'P 1'
#
loop_
_entity.id
_entity.type
_entity.pdbx_description
1 polymer ?
#
loop_
_entity_poly.entity_id
_entity_poly.type
_entity_poly.pdbx_seq_one_letter_code
_entity_poly.pdbx_strand_id
1 'polypeptide(L)'
;MEQWPITDLDKISKGWSIAMECSKRRLQQVHDLEADQLDDAINNGHLVLETVCVFVHACIRQNQFKLPLSFWHILHAEYGIVVYPTAFTQHIDIQGLEMDVTFTEAYYGHIMMYDGARGSYPPPCPLEFMRETPPGYQKETPKTES
;
A
#
# COMPACT_ATOMS: atom_id res chain seq x y z
N MET A 1 -19.62 19.99 -12.44
CA MET A 1 -19.27 18.88 -11.53
C MET A 1 -18.52 17.87 -12.37
N GLU A 2 -17.19 17.86 -12.26
CA GLU A 2 -16.37 16.81 -12.87
C GLU A 2 -16.74 15.49 -12.19
N GLN A 3 -17.38 14.60 -12.94
CA GLN A 3 -17.59 13.22 -12.52
C GLN A 3 -16.21 12.57 -12.49
N TRP A 4 -15.61 12.54 -11.30
CA TRP A 4 -14.48 11.66 -11.02
C TRP A 4 -14.85 10.26 -11.55
N PRO A 5 -13.95 9.55 -12.26
CA PRO A 5 -14.26 8.17 -12.62
C PRO A 5 -14.59 7.46 -11.33
N ILE A 6 -15.74 6.77 -11.28
CA ILE A 6 -16.16 5.98 -10.12
C ILE A 6 -15.03 4.99 -9.89
N THR A 7 -14.14 5.36 -8.98
CA THR A 7 -13.06 4.53 -8.48
C THR A 7 -13.80 3.48 -7.70
N ASP A 8 -13.88 2.27 -8.25
CA ASP A 8 -14.56 1.17 -7.59
C ASP A 8 -13.67 0.70 -6.43
N LEU A 9 -13.72 1.46 -5.34
CA LEU A 9 -12.94 1.23 -4.14
C LEU A 9 -13.18 -0.16 -3.57
N ASP A 10 -14.36 -0.75 -3.83
CA ASP A 10 -14.66 -2.11 -3.41
C ASP A 10 -13.93 -3.15 -4.26
N LYS A 11 -13.84 -2.96 -5.59
CA LYS A 11 -12.98 -3.80 -6.44
C LYS A 11 -11.49 -3.63 -6.10
N ILE A 12 -11.04 -2.41 -5.84
CA ILE A 12 -9.66 -2.12 -5.44
C ILE A 12 -9.38 -2.79 -4.08
N SER A 13 -10.31 -2.69 -3.12
CA SER A 13 -10.21 -3.33 -1.82
C SER A 13 -10.15 -4.85 -1.94
N LYS A 14 -10.94 -5.45 -2.82
CA LYS A 14 -10.88 -6.89 -3.09
C LYS A 14 -9.54 -7.30 -3.70
N GLY A 15 -9.02 -6.53 -4.65
CA GLY A 15 -7.71 -6.74 -5.24
C GLY A 15 -6.59 -6.64 -4.20
N TRP A 16 -6.68 -5.67 -3.30
CA TRP A 16 -5.76 -5.50 -2.17
C TRP A 16 -5.78 -6.71 -1.24
N SER A 17 -6.97 -7.19 -0.83
CA SER A 17 -7.08 -8.36 0.05
C SER A 17 -6.41 -9.60 -0.55
N ILE A 18 -6.60 -9.84 -1.85
CA ILE A 18 -5.95 -10.95 -2.56
C ILE A 18 -4.43 -10.76 -2.57
N ALA A 19 -3.95 -9.56 -2.91
CA ALA A 19 -2.52 -9.25 -2.91
C ALA A 19 -1.91 -9.46 -1.51
N MET A 20 -2.62 -9.08 -0.45
CA MET A 20 -2.17 -9.22 0.93
C MET A 20 -2.09 -10.68 1.37
N GLU A 21 -3.07 -11.52 1.02
CA GLU A 21 -3.02 -12.96 1.28
C GLU A 21 -1.83 -13.64 0.57
N CYS A 22 -1.61 -13.28 -0.70
CA CYS A 22 -0.46 -13.76 -1.47
C CYS A 22 0.86 -13.31 -0.84
N SER A 23 0.93 -12.05 -0.40
CA SER A 23 2.10 -11.44 0.23
C SER A 23 2.44 -12.12 1.55
N LYS A 24 1.44 -12.35 2.40
CA LYS A 24 1.63 -13.03 3.70
C LYS A 24 2.19 -14.44 3.50
N ARG A 25 1.62 -15.21 2.57
CA ARG A 25 2.10 -16.56 2.26
C ARG A 25 3.53 -16.56 1.75
N ARG A 26 3.85 -15.66 0.81
CA ARG A 26 5.20 -15.56 0.23
C ARG A 26 6.22 -15.14 1.28
N LEU A 27 5.93 -14.10 2.07
CA LEU A 27 6.82 -13.60 3.12
C LEU A 27 7.15 -14.69 4.14
N GLN A 28 6.14 -15.47 4.53
CA GLN A 28 6.33 -16.60 5.44
C GLN A 28 7.19 -17.71 4.81
N GLN A 29 6.94 -18.05 3.54
CA GLN A 29 7.66 -19.13 2.85
C GLN A 29 9.11 -18.79 2.54
N VAL A 30 9.37 -17.58 2.03
CA VAL A 30 10.71 -17.13 1.60
C VAL A 30 11.66 -17.00 2.80
N HIS A 31 11.16 -16.47 3.91
CA HIS A 31 11.97 -16.22 5.11
C HIS A 31 11.81 -17.28 6.21
N ASP A 32 11.06 -18.36 5.94
CA ASP A 32 10.77 -19.44 6.89
C ASP A 32 10.30 -18.91 8.26
N LEU A 33 9.35 -17.97 8.23
CA LEU A 33 8.90 -17.25 9.44
C LEU A 33 7.97 -18.12 10.28
N GLU A 34 8.31 -18.20 11.57
CA GLU A 34 7.40 -18.70 12.60
C GLU A 34 6.26 -17.72 12.88
N ALA A 35 5.23 -18.16 13.61
CA ALA A 35 4.00 -17.37 13.81
C ALA A 35 4.26 -16.02 14.50
N ASP A 36 5.13 -15.99 15.50
CA ASP A 36 5.53 -14.78 16.24
C ASP A 36 6.34 -13.82 15.36
N GLN A 37 7.29 -14.35 14.58
CA GLN A 37 8.09 -13.57 13.63
C GLN A 37 7.23 -12.99 12.51
N LEU A 38 6.20 -13.72 12.08
CA LEU A 38 5.24 -13.24 11.09
C LEU A 38 4.38 -12.10 11.65
N ASP A 39 3.94 -12.20 12.90
CA ASP A 39 3.21 -11.13 13.57
C ASP A 39 4.09 -9.88 13.74
N ASP A 40 5.36 -10.05 14.11
CA ASP A 40 6.33 -8.96 14.14
C ASP A 40 6.54 -8.33 12.76
N ALA A 41 6.64 -9.12 11.71
CA ALA A 41 6.76 -8.59 10.34
C ALA A 41 5.52 -7.81 9.89
N ILE A 42 4.32 -8.26 10.29
CA ILE A 42 3.07 -7.53 10.06
C ILE A 42 3.08 -6.21 10.80
N ASN A 43 3.41 -6.24 12.09
CA ASN A 43 3.47 -5.08 12.97
C ASN A 43 4.50 -4.05 12.53
N ASN A 44 5.62 -4.49 11.95
CA ASN A 44 6.65 -3.61 11.39
C ASN A 44 6.34 -3.12 9.96
N GLY A 45 5.18 -3.44 9.41
CA GLY A 45 4.75 -2.97 8.08
C GLY A 45 5.36 -3.73 6.90
N HIS A 46 6.15 -4.78 7.13
CA HIS A 46 6.75 -5.59 6.06
C HIS A 46 5.68 -6.28 5.19
N LEU A 47 4.58 -6.75 5.81
CA LEU A 47 3.45 -7.29 5.03
C LEU A 47 2.84 -6.23 4.10
N VAL A 48 2.67 -5.00 4.59
CA VAL A 48 2.10 -3.92 3.78
C VAL A 48 3.05 -3.55 2.64
N LEU A 49 4.35 -3.45 2.91
CA LEU A 49 5.37 -3.20 1.89
C LEU A 49 5.35 -4.27 0.79
N GLU A 50 5.34 -5.55 1.16
CA GLU A 50 5.22 -6.67 0.22
C GLU A 50 3.91 -6.57 -0.58
N THR A 51 2.81 -6.26 0.09
CA THR A 51 1.49 -6.09 -0.52
C THR A 51 1.47 -4.97 -1.55
N VAL A 52 2.08 -3.82 -1.25
CA VAL A 52 2.19 -2.70 -2.20
C VAL A 52 2.95 -3.13 -3.44
N CYS A 53 4.05 -3.86 -3.29
CA CYS A 53 4.86 -4.34 -4.41
C CYS A 53 4.07 -5.31 -5.30
N VAL A 54 3.38 -6.30 -4.69
CA VAL A 54 2.51 -7.24 -5.40
C VAL A 54 1.37 -6.50 -6.10
N PHE A 55 0.71 -5.56 -5.42
CA PHE A 55 -0.44 -4.84 -5.94
C PHE A 55 -0.07 -3.91 -7.10
N VAL A 56 1.06 -3.18 -6.97
CA VAL A 56 1.62 -2.38 -8.06
C VAL A 56 1.91 -3.26 -9.27
N HIS A 57 2.54 -4.41 -9.06
CA HIS A 57 2.90 -5.31 -10.15
C HIS A 57 1.68 -5.91 -10.86
N ALA A 58 0.80 -6.55 -10.09
CA ALA A 58 -0.29 -7.36 -10.63
C ALA A 58 -1.47 -6.52 -11.13
N CYS A 59 -1.75 -5.39 -10.48
CA CYS A 59 -2.96 -4.62 -10.75
C CYS A 59 -2.66 -3.26 -11.42
N ILE A 60 -1.65 -2.53 -10.95
CA ILE A 60 -1.42 -1.15 -11.44
C ILE A 60 -0.65 -1.14 -12.75
N ARG A 61 0.46 -1.88 -12.86
CA ARG A 61 1.23 -1.98 -14.12
C ARG A 61 0.42 -2.59 -15.26
N GLN A 62 -0.50 -3.49 -14.93
CA GLN A 62 -1.42 -4.11 -15.88
C GLN A 62 -2.63 -3.21 -16.23
N ASN A 63 -2.65 -1.96 -15.73
CA ASN A 63 -3.75 -0.99 -15.90
C ASN A 63 -5.12 -1.53 -15.47
N GLN A 64 -5.17 -2.51 -14.55
CA GLN A 64 -6.43 -3.03 -14.02
C GLN A 64 -7.13 -2.00 -13.14
N PHE A 65 -6.36 -1.25 -12.36
CA PHE A 65 -6.87 -0.17 -11.50
C PHE A 65 -6.09 1.13 -11.70
N LYS A 66 -6.79 2.24 -11.51
CA LYS A 66 -6.20 3.56 -11.29
C LYS A 66 -6.45 3.95 -9.85
N LEU A 67 -5.37 4.20 -9.09
CA LEU A 67 -5.47 4.56 -7.69
C LEU A 67 -5.62 6.08 -7.53
N PRO A 68 -6.46 6.54 -6.61
CA PRO A 68 -6.58 7.97 -6.32
C PRO A 68 -5.32 8.49 -5.63
N LEU A 69 -5.08 9.79 -5.74
CA LEU A 69 -3.89 10.43 -5.15
C LEU A 69 -3.79 10.23 -3.63
N SER A 70 -4.94 10.20 -2.94
CA SER A 70 -5.02 9.95 -1.49
C SER A 70 -4.38 8.63 -1.08
N PHE A 71 -4.49 7.59 -1.91
CA PHE A 71 -3.87 6.30 -1.62
C PHE A 71 -2.35 6.41 -1.46
N TRP A 72 -1.69 7.12 -2.38
CA TRP A 72 -0.24 7.32 -2.34
C TRP A 72 0.18 8.19 -1.17
N HIS A 73 -0.61 9.21 -0.84
CA HIS A 73 -0.38 10.03 0.35
C HIS A 73 -0.47 9.23 1.64
N ILE A 74 -1.47 8.34 1.76
CA ILE A 74 -1.64 7.47 2.92
C ILE A 74 -0.45 6.50 3.03
N LEU A 75 0.00 5.88 1.94
CA LEU A 75 1.20 5.03 1.95
C LEU A 75 2.42 5.76 2.52
N HIS A 76 2.63 7.01 2.10
CA HIS A 76 3.73 7.81 2.60
C HIS A 76 3.53 8.24 4.06
N ALA A 77 2.37 8.79 4.40
CA ALA A 77 2.12 9.41 5.70
C ALA A 77 1.96 8.39 6.84
N GLU A 78 1.25 7.28 6.59
CA GLU A 78 0.89 6.30 7.62
C GLU A 78 1.85 5.11 7.67
N TYR A 79 2.46 4.75 6.53
CA TYR A 79 3.32 3.56 6.44
C TYR A 79 4.78 3.91 6.12
N GLY A 80 5.11 5.17 5.82
CA GLY A 80 6.46 5.55 5.40
C GLY A 80 6.89 4.92 4.06
N ILE A 81 5.93 4.47 3.24
CA ILE A 81 6.20 3.80 1.95
C ILE A 81 6.21 4.82 0.82
N VAL A 82 7.29 4.82 0.03
CA VAL A 82 7.44 5.60 -1.19
C VAL A 82 7.49 4.68 -2.40
N VAL A 83 6.65 5.01 -3.39
CA VAL A 83 6.60 4.34 -4.69
C VAL A 83 7.18 5.28 -5.74
N TYR A 84 8.37 4.96 -6.25
CA TYR A 84 9.04 5.77 -7.26
C TYR A 84 8.42 5.55 -8.64
N PRO A 85 8.47 6.55 -9.54
CA PRO A 85 7.97 6.41 -10.92
C PRO A 85 8.55 5.20 -11.67
N THR A 86 9.78 4.82 -11.33
CA THR A 86 10.48 3.65 -11.88
C THR A 86 9.74 2.34 -11.63
N ALA A 87 8.94 2.23 -10.56
CA ALA A 87 8.13 1.06 -10.27
C ALA A 87 7.09 0.76 -11.37
N PHE A 88 6.72 1.78 -12.15
CA PHE A 88 5.75 1.68 -13.24
C PHE A 88 6.40 1.58 -14.61
N THR A 89 7.58 2.19 -14.78
CA THR A 89 8.19 2.39 -16.11
C THR A 89 9.33 1.44 -16.41
N GLN A 90 10.05 0.96 -15.40
CA GLN A 90 11.21 0.09 -15.62
C GLN A 90 10.81 -1.39 -15.66
N HIS A 91 11.62 -2.17 -16.37
CA HIS A 91 11.49 -3.62 -16.33
C HIS A 91 11.97 -4.10 -14.96
N ILE A 92 11.11 -4.87 -14.28
CA ILE A 92 11.43 -5.49 -13.00
C ILE A 92 11.35 -6.97 -13.29
N ASP A 93 12.47 -7.65 -13.18
CA ASP A 93 12.54 -9.07 -13.50
C ASP A 93 11.87 -9.86 -12.37
N ILE A 94 10.63 -10.27 -12.64
CA ILE A 94 9.84 -11.09 -11.72
C ILE A 94 9.77 -12.54 -12.18
N GLN A 95 10.12 -12.81 -13.43
CA GLN A 95 10.12 -14.16 -13.98
C GLN A 95 11.33 -14.96 -13.49
N GLY A 96 12.42 -14.28 -13.10
CA GLY A 96 13.57 -14.87 -12.41
C GLY A 96 13.40 -15.02 -10.89
N LEU A 97 12.28 -14.58 -10.29
CA LEU A 97 11.98 -14.93 -8.89
C LEU A 97 11.59 -16.41 -8.86
N GLU A 98 12.56 -17.28 -8.60
CA GLU A 98 12.29 -18.56 -7.93
C GLU A 98 11.50 -18.27 -6.63
N MET A 99 10.92 -19.30 -5.98
CA MET A 99 10.12 -19.10 -4.75
C MET A 99 10.93 -18.54 -3.56
N ASP A 100 12.18 -18.14 -3.78
CA ASP A 100 13.21 -17.83 -2.79
C ASP A 100 13.39 -16.32 -2.59
N VAL A 101 12.59 -15.48 -3.27
CA VAL A 101 12.64 -14.03 -3.14
C VAL A 101 11.23 -13.41 -3.02
N THR A 102 11.16 -12.30 -2.30
CA THR A 102 9.97 -11.49 -2.09
C THR A 102 9.82 -10.43 -3.18
N PHE A 103 8.59 -9.91 -3.36
CA PHE A 103 8.38 -8.77 -4.23
C PHE A 103 9.08 -7.51 -3.71
N THR A 104 9.21 -7.37 -2.39
CA THR A 104 9.96 -6.30 -1.74
C THR A 104 11.42 -6.29 -2.18
N GLU A 105 12.07 -7.46 -2.23
CA GLU A 105 13.44 -7.60 -2.72
C GLU A 105 13.53 -7.28 -4.22
N ALA A 106 12.59 -7.76 -5.03
CA ALA A 106 12.56 -7.49 -6.46
C ALA A 106 12.28 -6.01 -6.81
N TYR A 107 11.50 -5.32 -5.97
CA TYR A 107 11.17 -3.91 -6.11
C TYR A 107 12.14 -2.99 -5.35
N TYR A 108 13.24 -3.51 -4.83
CA TYR A 108 14.23 -2.70 -4.12
C TYR A 108 14.72 -1.53 -4.99
N GLY A 109 14.70 -0.31 -4.43
CA GLY A 109 15.01 0.93 -5.15
C GLY A 109 13.87 1.49 -6.01
N HIS A 110 12.75 0.77 -6.15
CA HIS A 110 11.53 1.22 -6.82
C HIS A 110 10.37 1.47 -5.86
N ILE A 111 10.27 0.65 -4.81
CA ILE A 111 9.33 0.83 -3.70
C ILE A 111 10.14 0.62 -2.42
N MET A 112 10.07 1.58 -1.50
CA MET A 112 10.87 1.54 -0.28
C MET A 112 10.04 2.02 0.91
N MET A 113 10.33 1.49 2.09
CA MET A 113 9.78 1.92 3.37
C MET A 113 10.89 2.53 4.22
N TYR A 114 10.67 3.72 4.78
CA TYR A 114 11.61 4.34 5.71
C TYR A 114 11.28 3.94 7.15
N ASP A 115 12.30 3.58 7.92
CA ASP A 115 12.18 3.21 9.33
C ASP A 115 12.02 4.49 10.18
N GLY A 116 10.83 5.10 10.17
CA GLY A 116 10.62 6.45 10.70
C GLY A 116 9.25 6.78 11.32
N ALA A 117 8.24 5.92 11.18
CA ALA A 117 6.89 6.17 11.72
C ALA A 117 6.48 5.07 12.72
N ARG A 118 7.30 4.80 13.74
CA ARG A 118 7.01 3.81 14.80
C ARG A 118 6.07 4.36 15.89
N GLY A 119 4.99 5.05 15.48
CA GLY A 119 4.03 5.68 16.41
C GLY A 119 2.74 4.88 16.61
N SER A 120 2.26 4.21 15.58
CA SER A 120 1.06 3.36 15.63
C SER A 120 1.24 2.21 14.65
N TYR A 121 0.58 1.08 14.91
CA TYR A 121 0.45 -0.02 13.95
C TYR A 121 -0.67 0.39 12.97
N PRO A 122 -0.38 0.97 11.80
CA PRO A 122 -1.43 1.35 10.88
C PRO A 122 -2.22 0.10 10.45
N PRO A 123 -3.53 0.23 10.15
CA PRO A 123 -4.33 -0.89 9.65
C PRO A 123 -3.63 -1.54 8.44
N PRO A 124 -3.80 -2.84 8.19
CA PRO A 124 -3.10 -3.54 7.12
C PRO A 124 -3.56 -3.12 5.70
N CYS A 125 -4.61 -2.30 5.59
CA CYS A 125 -5.16 -1.82 4.33
C CYS A 125 -5.24 -0.28 4.29
N PRO A 126 -4.46 0.40 3.42
CA PRO A 126 -4.50 1.86 3.25
C PRO A 126 -5.87 2.41 2.82
N LEU A 127 -6.72 1.57 2.23
CA LEU A 127 -8.06 1.98 1.78
C LEU A 127 -9.02 2.21 2.95
N GLU A 128 -8.71 1.70 4.14
CA GLU A 128 -9.51 1.93 5.35
C GLU A 128 -9.48 3.41 5.73
N PHE A 129 -8.32 4.07 5.65
CA PHE A 129 -8.18 5.51 5.83
C PHE A 129 -8.92 6.34 4.78
N MET A 130 -9.11 5.80 3.57
CA MET A 130 -9.84 6.50 2.52
C MET A 130 -11.36 6.41 2.70
N ARG A 131 -11.84 5.43 3.46
CA ARG A 131 -13.25 5.29 3.83
C ARG A 131 -13.62 6.22 4.98
N GLU A 132 -12.65 6.62 5.80
CA GLU A 132 -12.84 7.70 6.76
C GLU A 132 -13.01 9.02 6.00
N THR A 133 -14.15 9.68 6.19
CA THR A 133 -14.30 11.08 5.76
C THR A 133 -13.16 11.88 6.40
N PRO A 134 -12.42 12.71 5.64
CA PRO A 134 -11.42 13.60 6.23
C PRO A 134 -12.10 14.37 7.38
N PRO A 135 -11.43 14.56 8.54
CA PRO A 135 -12.00 15.41 9.58
C PRO A 135 -12.39 16.72 8.92
N GLY A 136 -13.69 17.00 8.88
CA GLY A 136 -14.20 18.18 8.20
C GLY A 136 -13.57 19.37 8.89
N TYR A 137 -12.63 20.04 8.23
CA TYR A 137 -12.17 21.35 8.67
C TYR A 137 -13.43 22.17 8.91
N GLN A 138 -13.74 22.45 10.17
CA GLN A 138 -14.80 23.37 10.52
C GLN A 138 -14.45 24.65 9.78
N LYS A 139 -15.24 24.98 8.75
CA LYS A 139 -15.21 26.31 8.18
C LYS A 139 -15.50 27.22 9.36
N GLU A 140 -14.51 28.00 9.78
CA GLU A 140 -14.73 29.06 10.75
C GLU A 140 -15.96 29.82 10.28
N THR A 141 -17.01 29.79 11.10
CA THR A 141 -18.18 30.61 10.86
C THR A 141 -17.67 32.05 10.79
N PRO A 142 -17.96 32.79 9.70
CA PRO A 142 -17.61 34.19 9.68
C PRO A 142 -18.32 34.82 10.85
N LYS A 143 -17.55 35.48 11.73
CA LYS A 143 -18.13 36.33 12.77
C LYS A 143 -18.95 37.39 12.05
N THR A 144 -20.27 37.29 12.12
CA THR A 144 -21.16 38.35 11.70
C THR A 144 -20.96 39.49 12.69
N GLU A 145 -20.19 40.50 12.30
CA GLU A 145 -20.26 41.82 12.92
C GLU A 145 -21.54 42.50 12.44
N SER A 146 -22.53 42.60 13.34
CA SER A 146 -23.38 43.80 13.59
C SER A 146 -24.53 43.44 14.52
#